data_AF-G8NW24-F1
#
_entry.id   AF-G8NW24-F1
#
_cell.length_a   1.000
_cell.length_b   1.000
_cell.length_c   1.000
_cell.angle_alpha   90.00
_cell.angle_beta   90.00
_cell.angle_gamma   90.00
#
_symmetry.space_group_name_H-M   'P 1'
#
loop_
_entity.id
_entity.type
_entity.pdbx_description
1 polymer ?
#
loop_
_entity_poly.entity_id
_entity_poly.type
_entity_poly.pdbx_seq_one_letter_code
_entity_poly.pdbx_strand_id
1 'polypeptide(L)'
;MKKTVLIFGLISGLIISVLMDGSVLLADKIGSGHSLLLGYANMVASFLLVYFGIRSYRDNTLAGQISFGRAFACGILITLITTVCYVATWEVLYFNFMPHFMDSYFAAQIHKVQSSGLDPATTAARVAAIQHSQQLYQNPFVNMAYTAMEPLPVGLIITLLSAAILRRRAPVEPTATSAVMTP
;
A
#
# COMPACT_ATOMS: atom_id res chain seq x y z
N MET A 1 9.85 -5.49 17.80
CA MET A 1 8.90 -5.50 16.68
C MET A 1 7.72 -4.57 16.92
N LYS A 2 6.89 -4.77 17.97
CA LYS A 2 5.70 -3.93 18.24
C LYS A 2 5.95 -2.42 18.17
N LYS A 3 6.94 -1.90 18.91
CA LYS A 3 7.28 -0.47 18.92
C LYS A 3 7.70 0.05 17.54
N THR A 4 8.58 -0.66 16.84
CA THR A 4 9.03 -0.30 15.48
C THR A 4 7.87 -0.30 14.50
N VAL A 5 7.03 -1.34 14.52
CA VAL A 5 5.86 -1.48 13.65
C VAL A 5 4.89 -0.32 13.85
N LEU A 6 4.57 0.03 15.10
CA LEU A 6 3.67 1.14 15.40
C LEU A 6 4.26 2.49 14.97
N ILE A 7 5.52 2.76 15.30
CA ILE A 7 6.17 4.03 14.94
C ILE A 7 6.24 4.19 13.42
N PHE A 8 6.81 3.21 12.72
CA PHE A 8 6.98 3.33 11.27
C PHE A 8 5.64 3.25 10.54
N GLY A 9 4.70 2.43 10.99
CA GLY A 9 3.36 2.31 10.41
C GLY A 9 2.52 3.58 10.57
N LEU A 10 2.60 4.26 11.73
CA LEU A 10 1.89 5.52 11.93
C LEU A 10 2.56 6.67 11.18
N ILE A 11 3.90 6.70 11.09
CA ILE A 11 4.60 7.74 10.30
C ILE A 11 4.27 7.56 8.81
N SER A 12 4.34 6.33 8.27
CA SER A 12 3.95 6.06 6.89
C SER A 12 2.46 6.33 6.65
N GLY A 13 1.60 5.96 7.60
CA GLY A 13 0.18 6.27 7.58
C GLY A 13 -0.12 7.76 7.58
N LEU A 14 0.62 8.56 8.35
CA LEU A 14 0.47 10.02 8.36
C LEU A 14 0.97 10.63 7.05
N ILE A 15 2.13 10.20 6.55
CA ILE A 15 2.69 10.71 5.30
C ILE A 15 1.76 10.40 4.13
N ILE A 16 1.27 9.16 4.01
CA ILE A 16 0.38 8.80 2.90
C ILE A 16 -0.93 9.60 2.95
N SER A 17 -1.43 9.89 4.16
CA SER A 17 -2.63 10.71 4.36
C SER A 17 -2.40 12.16 3.93
N VAL A 18 -1.33 12.79 4.40
CA VAL A 18 -0.98 14.18 4.05
C VAL A 18 -0.71 14.32 2.55
N LEU A 19 -0.01 13.35 1.96
CA LEU A 19 0.27 13.34 0.53
C LEU A 19 -1.00 13.13 -0.30
N MET A 20 -1.95 12.32 0.17
CA MET A 20 -3.24 12.14 -0.48
C MET A 20 -4.06 13.43 -0.47
N ASP A 21 -4.22 14.07 0.70
CA ASP A 21 -4.91 15.35 0.84
C ASP A 21 -4.29 16.42 -0.08
N GLY A 22 -2.95 16.51 -0.06
CA GLY A 22 -2.20 17.41 -0.93
C GLY A 22 -2.45 17.12 -2.42
N SER A 23 -2.44 15.85 -2.82
CA SER A 23 -2.72 15.45 -4.21
C SER A 23 -4.14 15.83 -4.64
N VAL A 24 -5.15 15.70 -3.77
CA VAL A 24 -6.52 16.11 -4.08
C VAL A 24 -6.61 17.63 -4.27
N LEU A 25 -5.99 18.42 -3.39
CA LEU A 25 -5.99 19.89 -3.51
C LEU A 25 -5.22 20.40 -4.73
N LEU A 26 -4.20 19.66 -5.17
CA LEU A 26 -3.37 20.02 -6.33
C LEU A 26 -3.94 19.44 -7.64
N ALA A 27 -4.84 18.47 -7.61
CA ALA A 27 -5.40 17.83 -8.80
C ALA A 27 -6.08 18.84 -9.73
N ASP A 28 -6.79 19.83 -9.18
CA ASP A 28 -7.45 20.90 -9.94
C ASP A 28 -6.46 21.87 -10.61
N LYS A 29 -5.19 21.90 -10.17
CA LYS A 29 -4.17 22.85 -10.66
C LYS A 29 -3.15 22.25 -11.64
N ILE A 30 -2.86 20.94 -11.57
CA ILE A 30 -1.73 20.32 -12.31
C ILE A 30 -2.21 19.61 -13.60
N GLY A 31 -3.52 19.47 -13.80
CA GLY A 31 -4.10 18.78 -14.95
C GLY A 31 -4.06 17.25 -14.80
N SER A 32 -5.05 16.58 -15.38
CA SER A 32 -5.39 15.17 -15.14
C SER A 32 -4.29 14.14 -15.47
N GLY A 33 -3.32 14.49 -16.30
CA GLY A 33 -2.21 13.59 -16.65
C GLY A 33 -1.13 13.46 -15.57
N HIS A 34 -0.87 14.52 -14.81
CA HIS A 34 0.19 14.55 -13.79
C HIS A 34 -0.29 14.11 -12.41
N SER A 35 -1.61 14.21 -12.15
CA SER A 35 -2.20 13.82 -10.86
C SER A 35 -2.07 12.32 -10.58
N LEU A 36 -2.22 11.47 -11.59
CA LEU A 36 -2.03 10.02 -11.46
C LEU A 36 -0.58 9.68 -11.10
N LEU A 37 0.39 10.27 -11.81
CA LEU A 37 1.81 10.04 -11.56
C LEU A 37 2.20 10.50 -10.15
N LEU A 38 1.68 11.66 -9.72
CA LEU A 38 1.90 12.18 -8.37
C LEU A 38 1.32 11.25 -7.30
N GLY A 39 0.11 10.73 -7.50
CA GLY A 39 -0.51 9.77 -6.58
C GLY A 39 0.30 8.49 -6.41
N TYR A 40 0.74 7.89 -7.52
CA TYR A 40 1.61 6.70 -7.47
C TYR A 40 2.98 6.97 -6.85
N ALA A 41 3.60 8.11 -7.18
CA ALA A 41 4.88 8.50 -6.59
C ALA A 41 4.75 8.68 -5.07
N ASN A 42 3.69 9.34 -4.61
CA ASN A 42 3.39 9.53 -3.19
C ASN A 42 3.14 8.21 -2.46
N MET A 43 2.42 7.29 -3.10
CA MET A 43 2.18 5.95 -2.54
C MET A 43 3.49 5.18 -2.38
N VAL A 44 4.33 5.13 -3.42
CA VAL A 44 5.64 4.46 -3.36
C VAL A 44 6.53 5.12 -2.30
N ALA A 45 6.59 6.45 -2.26
CA ALA A 45 7.37 7.20 -1.28
C ALA A 45 6.94 6.87 0.17
N SER A 46 5.64 6.74 0.41
CA SER A 46 5.10 6.36 1.73
C SER A 46 5.50 4.93 2.11
N PHE A 47 5.44 3.99 1.17
CA PHE A 47 5.83 2.61 1.40
C PHE A 47 7.34 2.39 1.51
N LEU A 48 8.20 3.32 1.07
CA LEU A 48 9.65 3.25 1.35
C LEU A 48 9.95 3.21 2.85
N LEU A 49 9.07 3.76 3.69
CA LEU A 49 9.23 3.65 5.15
C LEU A 49 9.11 2.21 5.67
N VAL A 50 8.50 1.29 4.92
CA VAL A 50 8.52 -0.14 5.25
C VAL A 50 9.96 -0.67 5.27
N TYR A 51 10.78 -0.30 4.26
CA TYR A 51 12.19 -0.66 4.21
C TYR A 51 12.95 -0.13 5.44
N PHE A 52 12.76 1.15 5.78
CA PHE A 52 13.40 1.76 6.94
C PHE A 52 12.93 1.15 8.25
N GLY A 53 11.66 0.77 8.36
CA GLY A 53 11.11 0.08 9.53
C GLY A 53 11.73 -1.30 9.73
N ILE A 54 11.85 -2.10 8.67
CA ILE A 54 12.53 -3.41 8.72
C ILE A 54 14.01 -3.23 9.08
N ARG A 55 14.69 -2.26 8.45
CA ARG A 55 16.11 -1.97 8.71
C ARG A 55 16.33 -1.52 10.16
N SER A 56 15.49 -0.63 10.67
CA SER A 56 15.54 -0.18 12.07
C SER A 56 15.31 -1.33 13.04
N TYR A 57 14.37 -2.24 12.74
CA TYR A 57 14.15 -3.43 13.57
C TYR A 57 15.37 -4.37 13.57
N ARG A 58 15.99 -4.58 12.40
CA ARG A 58 17.21 -5.38 12.26
C ARG A 58 18.37 -4.77 13.06
N ASP A 59 18.67 -3.50 12.83
CA ASP A 59 19.89 -2.86 13.34
C ASP A 59 19.79 -2.57 14.85
N ASN A 60 18.63 -2.06 15.32
CA ASN A 60 18.48 -1.63 16.70
C ASN A 60 17.99 -2.72 17.66
N THR A 61 17.33 -3.78 17.17
CA THR A 61 16.77 -4.84 18.04
C THR A 61 17.41 -6.21 17.83
N LEU A 62 17.92 -6.51 16.64
CA LEU A 62 18.46 -7.84 16.31
C LEU A 62 19.96 -7.80 16.01
N ALA A 63 20.67 -6.75 16.46
CA ALA A 63 22.12 -6.58 16.30
C ALA A 63 22.60 -6.76 14.85
N GLY A 64 21.80 -6.30 13.87
CA GLY A 64 22.17 -6.30 12.45
C GLY A 64 21.84 -7.59 11.68
N GLN A 65 21.23 -8.59 12.31
CA GLN A 65 20.87 -9.86 11.67
C GLN A 65 19.35 -10.07 11.66
N ILE A 66 18.79 -10.48 10.52
CA ILE A 66 17.34 -10.74 10.41
C ILE A 66 17.09 -11.83 9.37
N SER A 67 16.25 -12.79 9.75
CA SER A 67 15.75 -13.80 8.83
C SER A 67 14.66 -13.23 7.93
N PHE A 68 14.49 -13.82 6.74
CA PHE A 68 13.46 -13.38 5.79
C PHE A 68 12.06 -13.35 6.41
N GLY A 69 11.66 -14.42 7.12
CA GLY A 69 10.34 -14.48 7.76
C GLY A 69 10.10 -13.38 8.79
N ARG A 70 11.11 -13.02 9.59
CA ARG A 70 11.00 -11.92 10.57
C ARG A 70 10.97 -10.55 9.89
N ALA A 71 11.73 -10.38 8.82
CA ALA A 71 11.73 -9.16 8.02
C ALA A 71 10.37 -8.95 7.32
N PHE A 72 9.83 -10.02 6.72
CA PHE A 72 8.52 -10.03 6.09
C PHE A 72 7.41 -9.74 7.11
N ALA A 73 7.42 -10.43 8.26
CA ALA A 73 6.44 -10.19 9.33
C ALA A 73 6.48 -8.74 9.83
N CYS A 74 7.67 -8.14 9.98
CA CYS A 74 7.78 -6.74 10.36
C CYS A 74 7.22 -5.81 9.28
N GLY A 75 7.56 -6.06 8.01
CA GLY A 75 7.13 -5.21 6.89
C GLY A 75 5.64 -5.30 6.62
N ILE A 76 5.04 -6.49 6.67
CA ILE A 76 3.61 -6.66 6.40
C ILE A 76 2.76 -5.97 7.47
N LEU A 77 3.20 -5.99 8.73
CA LEU A 77 2.49 -5.28 9.80
C LEU A 77 2.54 -3.76 9.62
N ILE A 78 3.68 -3.21 9.17
CA ILE A 78 3.80 -1.78 8.84
C ILE A 78 2.89 -1.44 7.65
N THR A 79 2.91 -2.28 6.60
CA THR A 79 2.06 -2.14 5.42
C THR A 79 0.59 -2.13 5.80
N LEU A 80 0.12 -3.07 6.64
CA LEU A 80 -1.27 -3.13 7.09
C LEU A 80 -1.68 -1.86 7.85
N ILE A 81 -0.86 -1.36 8.78
CA ILE A 81 -1.15 -0.11 9.49
C ILE A 81 -1.23 1.06 8.50
N THR A 82 -0.31 1.11 7.54
CA THR A 82 -0.28 2.17 6.52
C THR A 82 -1.54 2.15 5.66
N THR A 83 -1.95 0.97 5.20
CA THR A 83 -3.21 0.77 4.46
C THR A 83 -4.42 1.19 5.28
N VAL A 84 -4.49 0.83 6.56
CA VAL A 84 -5.61 1.23 7.42
C VAL A 84 -5.67 2.76 7.56
N CYS A 85 -4.55 3.43 7.76
CA CYS A 85 -4.51 4.90 7.79
C CYS A 85 -4.94 5.50 6.45
N TYR A 86 -4.47 4.96 5.32
CA TYR A 86 -4.87 5.41 3.99
C TYR A 86 -6.38 5.30 3.77
N VAL A 87 -6.96 4.13 4.08
CA VAL A 87 -8.41 3.90 3.96
C VAL A 87 -9.19 4.82 4.88
N ALA A 88 -8.75 4.99 6.13
CA ALA A 88 -9.42 5.89 7.07
C ALA A 88 -9.44 7.35 6.58
N THR A 89 -8.31 7.84 6.06
CA THR A 89 -8.24 9.20 5.49
C THR A 89 -9.11 9.31 4.25
N TRP A 90 -9.11 8.29 3.38
CA TRP A 90 -9.96 8.28 2.19
C TRP A 90 -11.44 8.33 2.54
N GLU A 91 -11.88 7.53 3.50
CA GLU A 91 -13.28 7.53 3.97
C GLU A 91 -13.67 8.89 4.55
N VAL A 92 -12.78 9.52 5.33
CA VAL A 92 -13.00 10.88 5.86
C VAL A 92 -13.14 11.90 4.72
N LEU A 93 -12.23 11.89 3.74
CA LEU A 93 -12.31 12.77 2.58
C LEU A 93 -13.58 12.53 1.77
N TYR A 94 -13.87 11.25 1.51
CA TYR A 94 -14.98 10.81 0.68
C TYR A 94 -16.33 11.25 1.26
N PHE A 95 -16.59 10.90 2.52
CA PHE A 95 -17.88 11.20 3.16
C PHE A 95 -18.06 12.67 3.55
N ASN A 96 -16.98 13.44 3.80
CA ASN A 96 -17.11 14.84 4.23
C ASN A 96 -16.97 15.84 3.07
N PHE A 97 -16.14 15.57 2.07
CA PHE A 97 -15.75 16.56 1.06
C PHE A 97 -16.17 16.18 -0.36
N MET A 98 -16.54 14.93 -0.62
CA MET A 98 -16.77 14.43 -1.98
C MET A 98 -18.12 13.70 -2.19
N PRO A 99 -19.26 14.28 -1.77
CA PRO A 99 -20.57 13.59 -1.80
C PRO A 99 -21.04 13.18 -3.20
N HIS A 100 -20.61 13.86 -4.26
CA HIS A 100 -20.99 13.57 -5.66
C HIS A 100 -19.88 12.91 -6.49
N PHE A 101 -18.76 12.56 -5.86
CA PHE A 101 -17.61 12.02 -6.58
C PHE A 101 -17.89 10.65 -7.18
N MET A 102 -18.56 9.73 -6.45
CA MET A 102 -18.86 8.40 -6.98
C MET A 102 -19.80 8.47 -8.20
N ASP A 103 -20.83 9.31 -8.16
CA ASP A 103 -21.76 9.43 -9.30
C ASP A 103 -21.03 9.92 -10.55
N SER A 104 -20.17 10.93 -10.39
CA SER A 104 -19.36 11.47 -11.48
C SER A 104 -18.30 10.48 -11.97
N TYR A 105 -17.68 9.72 -11.05
CA TYR A 105 -16.68 8.68 -11.36
C TYR A 105 -17.30 7.52 -12.14
N PHE A 106 -18.42 6.98 -11.68
CA PHE A 106 -19.13 5.89 -12.36
C PHE A 106 -19.70 6.35 -13.71
N ALA A 107 -20.22 7.57 -13.80
CA ALA A 107 -20.65 8.15 -15.07
C ALA A 107 -19.49 8.25 -16.07
N ALA A 108 -18.31 8.71 -15.64
CA ALA A 108 -17.12 8.78 -16.47
C ALA A 108 -16.64 7.38 -16.91
N GLN A 109 -16.69 6.38 -16.03
CA GLN A 109 -16.36 4.98 -16.35
C GLN A 109 -17.31 4.39 -17.39
N ILE A 110 -18.62 4.61 -17.23
CA ILE A 110 -19.64 4.19 -18.21
C ILE A 110 -19.40 4.86 -19.55
N HIS A 111 -19.17 6.18 -19.56
CA HIS A 111 -18.89 6.93 -20.77
C HIS A 111 -17.63 6.41 -21.48
N LYS A 112 -16.57 6.08 -20.73
CA LYS A 112 -15.33 5.48 -21.27
C LYS A 112 -15.56 4.13 -21.94
N VAL A 113 -16.40 3.27 -21.34
CA VAL A 113 -16.78 1.98 -21.93
C VAL A 113 -17.62 2.19 -23.18
N GLN A 114 -18.58 3.10 -23.15
CA GLN A 114 -19.41 3.43 -24.32
C GLN A 114 -18.58 4.02 -25.47
N SER A 115 -17.56 4.82 -25.17
CA SER A 115 -16.66 5.42 -26.17
C SER A 115 -15.54 4.49 -26.63
N SER A 116 -15.40 3.29 -26.06
CA SER A 116 -14.30 2.36 -26.37
C SER A 116 -14.47 1.56 -27.66
N GLY A 117 -15.61 1.72 -28.36
CA GLY A 117 -15.86 1.08 -29.65
C GLY A 117 -16.08 -0.44 -29.58
N LEU A 118 -16.37 -0.97 -28.39
CA LEU A 118 -16.73 -2.38 -28.19
C LEU A 118 -18.09 -2.68 -28.83
N ASP A 119 -18.36 -3.96 -29.09
CA ASP A 119 -19.68 -4.36 -29.60
C ASP A 119 -20.79 -4.01 -28.57
N PRO A 120 -22.05 -3.83 -29.03
CA PRO A 120 -23.15 -3.43 -28.16
C PRO A 120 -23.43 -4.40 -27.00
N ALA A 121 -23.25 -5.71 -27.20
CA ALA A 121 -23.52 -6.70 -26.17
C ALA A 121 -22.44 -6.68 -25.06
N THR A 122 -21.17 -6.57 -25.43
CA THR A 122 -20.07 -6.43 -24.46
C THR A 122 -20.12 -5.08 -23.74
N THR A 123 -20.52 -4.02 -24.44
CA THR A 123 -20.73 -2.69 -23.84
C THR A 123 -21.83 -2.74 -22.79
N ALA A 124 -22.99 -3.31 -23.12
CA ALA A 124 -24.10 -3.45 -22.18
C ALA A 124 -23.72 -4.30 -20.94
N ALA A 125 -23.02 -5.42 -21.14
CA ALA A 125 -22.55 -6.26 -20.04
C ALA A 125 -21.58 -5.52 -19.11
N ARG A 126 -20.63 -4.74 -19.66
CA ARG A 126 -19.67 -3.95 -18.88
C ARG A 126 -20.36 -2.80 -18.14
N VAL A 127 -21.29 -2.10 -18.77
CA VAL A 127 -22.07 -1.03 -18.11
C VAL A 127 -22.89 -1.61 -16.96
N ALA A 128 -23.55 -2.75 -17.15
CA ALA A 128 -24.28 -3.44 -16.08
C ALA A 128 -23.36 -3.85 -14.92
N ALA A 129 -22.16 -4.34 -15.20
CA ALA A 129 -21.16 -4.66 -14.18
C ALA A 129 -20.69 -3.41 -13.41
N ILE A 130 -20.50 -2.28 -14.09
CA ILE A 130 -20.14 -1.00 -13.46
C ILE A 130 -21.27 -0.51 -12.56
N GLN A 131 -22.53 -0.56 -13.01
CA GLN A 131 -23.69 -0.17 -12.20
C GLN A 131 -23.90 -1.07 -10.98
N HIS A 132 -23.72 -2.38 -11.14
CA HIS A 132 -23.73 -3.32 -10.02
C HIS A 132 -22.62 -2.99 -9.02
N SER A 133 -21.43 -2.63 -9.51
CA SER A 133 -20.33 -2.18 -8.65
C SER A 133 -20.70 -0.89 -7.92
N GLN A 134 -21.31 0.09 -8.60
CA GLN A 134 -21.78 1.33 -7.96
C GLN A 134 -22.72 1.07 -6.79
N GLN A 135 -23.65 0.12 -6.91
CA GLN A 135 -24.54 -0.27 -5.81
C GLN A 135 -23.78 -0.87 -4.63
N LEU A 136 -22.79 -1.74 -4.90
CA LEU A 136 -21.95 -2.32 -3.86
C LEU A 136 -21.10 -1.27 -3.14
N TYR A 137 -20.58 -0.28 -3.89
CA TYR A 137 -19.77 0.83 -3.35
C TYR A 137 -20.55 1.79 -2.44
N GLN A 138 -21.89 1.76 -2.45
CA GLN A 138 -22.69 2.50 -1.45
C GLN A 138 -22.50 1.93 -0.03
N ASN A 139 -22.05 0.69 0.10
CA ASN A 139 -21.72 0.11 1.39
C ASN A 139 -20.31 0.56 1.84
N PRO A 140 -20.17 1.26 2.99
CA PRO A 140 -18.86 1.73 3.48
C PRO A 140 -17.84 0.61 3.63
N PHE A 141 -18.25 -0.61 4.03
CA PHE A 141 -17.34 -1.74 4.16
C PHE A 141 -16.77 -2.20 2.82
N VAL A 142 -17.59 -2.15 1.77
CA VAL A 142 -17.15 -2.51 0.42
C VAL A 142 -16.23 -1.42 -0.14
N ASN A 143 -16.57 -0.15 0.05
CA ASN A 143 -15.71 0.97 -0.34
C ASN A 143 -14.33 0.88 0.34
N MET A 144 -14.30 0.66 1.66
CA MET A 144 -13.06 0.42 2.40
C MET A 144 -12.25 -0.74 1.84
N ALA A 145 -12.89 -1.88 1.53
CA ALA A 145 -12.20 -3.05 0.99
C ALA A 145 -11.61 -2.78 -0.40
N TYR A 146 -12.36 -2.14 -1.29
CA TYR A 146 -11.87 -1.76 -2.61
C TYR A 146 -10.74 -0.74 -2.54
N THR A 147 -10.88 0.28 -1.69
CA THR A 147 -9.84 1.28 -1.44
C THR A 147 -8.58 0.64 -0.87
N ALA A 148 -8.71 -0.36 0.01
CA ALA A 148 -7.56 -1.10 0.55
C ALA A 148 -6.81 -1.91 -0.51
N MET A 149 -7.50 -2.39 -1.55
CA MET A 149 -6.89 -3.17 -2.64
C MET A 149 -5.95 -2.34 -3.53
N GLU A 150 -6.01 -1.02 -3.47
CA GLU A 150 -5.10 -0.15 -4.23
C GLU A 150 -3.67 -0.12 -3.61
N PRO A 151 -3.48 0.23 -2.33
CA PRO A 151 -2.17 0.28 -1.70
C PRO A 151 -1.64 -1.09 -1.25
N LEU A 152 -2.50 -2.09 -0.97
CA LEU A 152 -2.07 -3.39 -0.44
C LEU A 152 -1.10 -4.15 -1.36
N PRO A 153 -1.38 -4.34 -2.66
CA PRO A 153 -0.47 -5.04 -3.57
C PRO A 153 0.88 -4.35 -3.67
N VAL A 154 0.89 -3.02 -3.71
CA VAL A 154 2.12 -2.21 -3.79
C VAL A 154 2.94 -2.35 -2.50
N GLY A 155 2.29 -2.20 -1.34
CA GLY A 155 2.93 -2.39 -0.05
C GLY A 155 3.44 -3.82 0.15
N LEU A 156 2.74 -4.83 -0.35
CA LEU A 156 3.17 -6.23 -0.32
C LEU A 156 4.42 -6.47 -1.15
N ILE A 157 4.47 -5.95 -2.38
CA ILE A 157 5.66 -6.04 -3.24
C ILE A 157 6.86 -5.37 -2.56
N ILE A 158 6.69 -4.16 -2.03
CA ILE A 158 7.76 -3.43 -1.34
C ILE A 158 8.20 -4.17 -0.08
N THR A 159 7.27 -4.78 0.66
CA THR A 159 7.55 -5.62 1.82
C THR A 159 8.41 -6.82 1.44
N LEU A 160 8.05 -7.55 0.38
CA LEU A 160 8.78 -8.72 -0.11
C LEU A 160 10.20 -8.35 -0.55
N LEU A 161 10.33 -7.28 -1.35
CA LEU A 161 11.63 -6.78 -1.80
C LEU A 161 12.50 -6.35 -0.62
N SER A 162 11.94 -5.58 0.32
CA SER A 162 12.66 -5.12 1.50
C SER A 162 13.11 -6.28 2.39
N ALA A 163 12.24 -7.27 2.60
CA ALA A 163 12.57 -8.47 3.36
C ALA A 163 13.67 -9.31 2.69
N ALA A 164 13.67 -9.41 1.36
CA ALA A 164 14.69 -10.11 0.61
C ALA A 164 16.05 -9.39 0.67
N ILE A 165 16.06 -8.06 0.46
CA ILE A 165 17.27 -7.23 0.45
C ILE A 165 17.91 -7.16 1.84
N LEU A 166 17.11 -7.00 2.90
CA LEU A 166 17.62 -6.83 4.26
C LEU A 166 17.98 -8.14 4.96
N ARG A 167 17.68 -9.28 4.35
CA ARG A 167 18.01 -10.61 4.87
C ARG A 167 19.51 -10.76 5.04
N ARG A 168 19.97 -10.80 6.29
CA ARG A 168 21.37 -11.09 6.63
C ARG A 168 21.41 -12.25 7.61
N ARG A 169 21.98 -13.38 7.18
CA ARG A 169 22.24 -14.54 8.04
C ARG A 169 23.53 -14.29 8.81
N ALA A 170 23.64 -14.82 10.03
CA ALA A 170 24.91 -14.90 10.74
C ALA A 170 25.96 -15.57 9.84
N PRO A 171 27.24 -15.16 9.90
CA PRO A 171 28.32 -16.02 9.42
C PRO A 171 28.15 -17.38 10.11
N VAL A 172 28.12 -18.46 9.33
CA VAL A 172 28.26 -19.80 9.88
C VAL A 172 29.69 -19.85 10.42
N GLU A 173 29.87 -19.78 11.74
CA GLU A 173 31.16 -20.09 12.34
C GLU A 173 31.55 -21.49 11.85
N PRO A 174 32.72 -21.67 11.22
CA PRO A 174 33.20 -23.01 10.91
C PRO A 174 33.30 -23.74 12.24
N THR A 175 32.52 -24.81 12.40
CA THR A 175 32.61 -25.74 13.54
C THR A 175 34.08 -26.03 13.78
N ALA A 176 34.64 -25.50 14.85
CA ALA A 176 36.01 -25.77 15.24
C ALA A 176 36.11 -27.27 15.46
N THR A 177 36.77 -27.96 14.53
CA THR A 177 37.11 -29.37 14.66
C THR A 177 37.92 -29.50 15.94
N SER A 178 37.31 -30.07 16.99
CA SER A 178 37.98 -30.37 18.25
C SER A 178 39.25 -31.16 17.93
N ALA A 179 40.40 -30.50 18.01
CA ALA A 179 41.69 -31.16 17.95
C ALA A 179 41.76 -32.07 19.18
N VAL A 180 41.57 -33.36 18.94
CA VAL A 180 41.79 -34.41 19.92
C VAL A 180 43.26 -34.34 20.33
N MET A 181 43.52 -33.77 21.51
CA MET A 181 44.79 -33.96 22.22
C MET A 181 44.86 -35.42 22.64
N THR A 182 45.77 -36.19 22.06
CA THR A 182 46.26 -37.44 22.63
C THR A 182 47.55 -37.18 23.41
N PRO A 183 47.76 -37.87 24.55
CA PRO A 183 48.83 -37.63 25.52
C PRO A 183 50.24 -37.98 25.02
#